data_AF-A0A1B2VWC0-F1
#
_entry.id   AF-A0A1B2VWC0-F1
#
_cell.length_a   1.000
_cell.length_b   1.000
_cell.length_c   1.000
_cell.angle_alpha   90.00
_cell.angle_beta   90.00
_cell.angle_gamma   90.00
#
_symmetry.space_group_name_H-M   'P 1'
#
loop_
_entity.id
_entity.type
_entity.pdbx_description
1 polymer ?
#
loop_
_entity_poly.entity_id
_entity_poly.type
_entity_poly.pdbx_seq_one_letter_code
_entity_poly.pdbx_strand_id
1 'polypeptide(L)'
;QISWQNSSQTYDLDEGNMLPLRRGSYAVRCGTKEPCQLLWIPLPGSFLSTFLHRFGSLLSEIRRDNATPKPLLIFNISPILSQSIQNLCAILERSDFPSVLTQLRIEELLLLLAFSSQGTLFLSALRHLGNRPEERLQKFMEENYLQGWKLSKFARE
;
A
#
# COMPACT_ATOMS: atom_id res chain seq x y z
N GLN A 1 0.90 16.17 -16.17
CA GLN A 1 -0.18 15.95 -15.20
C GLN A 1 -0.75 14.56 -15.43
N ILE A 2 -0.72 13.71 -14.40
CA ILE A 2 -1.26 12.33 -14.46
C ILE A 2 -2.67 12.36 -13.88
N SER A 3 -3.65 11.81 -14.60
CA SER A 3 -5.00 11.62 -14.09
C SER A 3 -5.30 10.12 -13.98
N TRP A 4 -5.69 9.69 -12.79
CA TRP A 4 -6.03 8.31 -12.44
C TRP A 4 -7.54 8.16 -12.27
N GLN A 5 -8.16 7.24 -12.99
CA GLN A 5 -9.62 7.05 -12.96
C GLN A 5 -9.97 5.63 -12.50
N ASN A 6 -10.89 5.56 -11.54
CA ASN A 6 -11.58 4.32 -11.16
C ASN A 6 -13.05 4.36 -11.63
N SER A 7 -13.86 3.37 -11.27
CA SER A 7 -15.27 3.29 -11.67
C SER A 7 -16.16 4.43 -11.19
N SER A 8 -15.68 5.28 -10.28
CA SER A 8 -16.50 6.24 -9.54
C SER A 8 -15.92 7.65 -9.51
N GLN A 9 -14.60 7.81 -9.60
CA GLN A 9 -13.88 9.06 -9.38
C GLN A 9 -12.60 9.13 -10.23
N THR A 10 -12.23 10.36 -10.57
CA THR A 10 -10.96 10.70 -11.23
C THR A 10 -10.13 11.51 -10.26
N TYR A 11 -8.84 11.19 -10.15
CA TYR A 11 -7.87 11.85 -9.30
C TYR A 11 -6.75 12.41 -10.15
N ASP A 12 -6.47 13.70 -9.99
CA ASP A 12 -5.29 14.31 -10.57
C ASP A 12 -4.12 14.18 -9.58
N LEU A 13 -2.99 13.70 -10.11
CA LEU A 13 -1.79 13.41 -9.35
C LEU A 13 -0.70 14.43 -9.67
N ASP A 14 -0.22 15.05 -8.60
CA ASP A 14 0.94 15.92 -8.56
C ASP A 14 2.08 15.25 -7.79
N GLU A 15 3.25 15.88 -7.79
CA GLU A 15 4.41 15.38 -7.05
C GLU A 15 4.11 15.27 -5.55
N GLY A 16 4.49 14.14 -4.93
CA GLY A 16 4.22 13.87 -3.51
C GLY A 16 2.83 13.29 -3.23
N ASN A 17 1.95 13.21 -4.24
CA ASN A 17 0.68 12.51 -4.12
C ASN A 17 0.88 10.99 -4.20
N MET A 18 0.17 10.27 -3.35
CA MET A 18 0.15 8.81 -3.31
C MET A 18 -1.31 8.31 -3.33
N LEU A 19 -1.56 7.31 -4.16
CA LEU A 19 -2.82 6.58 -4.20
C LEU A 19 -2.63 5.16 -3.63
N PRO A 20 -3.21 4.83 -2.47
CA PRO A 20 -3.37 3.45 -2.05
C PRO A 20 -4.43 2.75 -2.91
N LEU A 21 -3.99 1.85 -3.79
CA LEU A 21 -4.87 1.17 -4.75
C LEU A 21 -5.17 -0.26 -4.32
N ARG A 22 -6.45 -0.64 -4.38
CA ARG A 22 -6.88 -2.03 -4.24
C ARG A 22 -6.66 -2.78 -5.55
N ARG A 23 -6.77 -4.11 -5.52
CA ARG A 23 -6.78 -4.90 -6.76
C ARG A 23 -8.02 -4.51 -7.58
N GLY A 24 -7.82 -4.14 -8.84
CA GLY A 24 -8.91 -3.71 -9.72
C GLY A 24 -8.39 -3.18 -11.04
N SER A 25 -9.33 -2.77 -11.89
CA SER A 25 -9.06 -2.15 -13.18
C SER A 25 -9.09 -0.63 -13.02
N TYR A 26 -8.05 0.03 -13.51
CA TYR A 26 -7.90 1.48 -13.45
C TYR A 26 -7.47 2.02 -14.80
N ALA A 27 -8.01 3.18 -15.18
CA ALA A 27 -7.56 3.91 -16.37
C ALA A 27 -6.57 5.00 -15.93
N VAL A 28 -5.46 5.09 -16.65
CA VAL A 28 -4.40 6.07 -16.38
C VAL A 28 -4.20 6.89 -17.63
N ARG A 29 -4.26 8.22 -17.49
CA ARG A 29 -3.95 9.16 -18.56
C ARG A 29 -2.78 10.03 -18.11
N CYS A 30 -1.72 10.05 -18.93
CA CYS A 30 -0.59 10.93 -18.75
C CYS A 30 -0.73 12.10 -19.74
N GLY A 31 -1.02 13.30 -19.24
CA GLY A 31 -1.46 14.44 -20.04
C GLY A 31 -0.38 15.37 -20.57
N THR A 32 0.92 15.07 -20.43
CA THR A 32 2.01 16.01 -20.72
C THR A 32 2.92 15.60 -21.88
N LYS A 33 3.47 16.61 -22.57
CA LYS A 33 4.56 16.48 -23.57
C LYS A 33 5.90 16.05 -22.95
N GLU A 34 6.04 16.21 -21.63
CA GLU A 34 7.23 15.85 -20.86
C GLU A 34 7.09 14.47 -20.21
N PRO A 35 8.20 13.72 -20.03
CA PRO A 35 8.17 12.41 -19.41
C PRO A 35 7.76 12.51 -17.94
N CYS A 36 6.64 11.87 -17.57
CA CYS A 36 6.28 11.67 -16.17
C CYS A 36 6.84 10.35 -15.64
N GLN A 37 7.40 10.38 -14.44
CA GLN A 37 7.85 9.19 -13.72
C GLN A 37 6.84 8.84 -12.62
N LEU A 38 6.42 7.58 -12.58
CA LEU A 38 5.54 7.05 -11.56
C LEU A 38 6.24 5.89 -10.85
N LEU A 39 6.33 5.97 -9.52
CA LEU A 39 6.81 4.86 -8.71
C LEU A 39 5.64 3.94 -8.34
N TRP A 40 5.64 2.73 -8.89
CA TRP A 40 4.66 1.70 -8.57
C TRP A 40 5.25 0.65 -7.62
N ILE A 41 4.66 0.52 -6.42
CA ILE A 41 5.12 -0.45 -5.41
C ILE A 41 4.02 -1.50 -5.19
N PRO A 42 4.17 -2.72 -5.72
CA PRO A 42 3.25 -3.79 -5.40
C PRO A 42 3.47 -4.25 -3.96
N LEU A 43 2.39 -4.33 -3.19
CA LEU A 43 2.41 -4.81 -1.80
C LEU A 43 1.63 -6.13 -1.70
N PRO A 44 2.30 -7.29 -1.81
CA PRO A 44 1.67 -8.58 -1.55
C PRO A 44 1.07 -8.63 -0.13
N GLY A 45 -0.04 -9.36 0.03
CA GLY A 45 -0.68 -9.51 1.34
C GLY A 45 0.26 -10.08 2.41
N SER A 46 1.12 -11.04 2.04
CA SER A 46 2.15 -11.63 2.90
C SER A 46 3.23 -10.65 3.32
N PHE A 47 3.66 -9.75 2.42
CA PHE A 47 4.62 -8.70 2.74
C PHE A 47 4.00 -7.71 3.72
N LEU A 48 2.78 -7.24 3.45
CA LEU A 48 2.11 -6.26 4.29
C LEU A 48 1.80 -6.82 5.69
N SER A 49 1.36 -8.08 5.79
CA SER A 49 1.14 -8.73 7.08
C SER A 49 2.43 -8.87 7.89
N THR A 50 3.52 -9.26 7.24
CA THR A 50 4.85 -9.37 7.86
C THR A 50 5.35 -8.00 8.34
N PHE A 51 5.21 -6.96 7.52
CA PHE A 51 5.56 -5.58 7.88
C PHE A 51 4.78 -5.09 9.10
N LEU A 52 3.44 -5.22 9.08
CA LEU A 52 2.58 -4.78 10.17
C LEU A 52 2.83 -5.57 11.46
N HIS A 53 3.15 -6.86 11.36
CA HIS A 53 3.53 -7.68 12.51
C HIS A 53 4.89 -7.26 13.08
N ARG A 54 5.91 -7.13 12.21
CA ARG A 54 7.28 -6.80 12.60
C ARG A 54 7.42 -5.43 13.24
N PHE A 55 6.74 -4.42 12.71
CA PHE A 55 6.79 -3.05 13.21
C PHE A 55 5.56 -2.67 14.05
N GLY A 56 4.71 -3.63 14.42
CA GLY A 56 3.42 -3.35 15.06
C GLY A 56 3.52 -2.58 16.37
N SER A 57 4.56 -2.82 17.18
CA SER A 57 4.83 -2.06 18.41
C SER A 57 5.10 -0.59 18.10
N LEU A 58 6.02 -0.32 17.18
CA LEU A 58 6.41 1.02 16.74
C LEU A 58 5.22 1.76 16.08
N LEU A 59 4.48 1.07 15.21
CA LEU A 59 3.31 1.64 14.52
C LEU A 59 2.13 1.91 15.47
N SER A 60 2.10 1.30 16.67
CA SER A 60 1.04 1.51 17.66
C SER A 60 1.11 2.90 18.34
N GLU A 61 2.27 3.57 18.26
CA GLU A 61 2.46 4.93 18.77
C GLU A 61 1.68 5.96 17.93
N ILE A 62 1.39 5.62 16.67
CA ILE A 62 0.66 6.49 15.75
C ILE A 62 -0.85 6.40 16.06
N ARG A 63 -1.48 7.56 16.23
CA ARG A 63 -2.92 7.64 16.51
C ARG A 63 -3.71 6.92 15.43
N ARG A 64 -4.64 6.07 15.85
CA ARG A 64 -5.54 5.36 14.94
C ARG A 64 -6.67 6.28 14.50
N ASP A 65 -6.84 6.39 13.20
CA ASP A 65 -8.06 6.92 12.60
C ASP A 65 -8.87 5.74 12.03
N ASN A 66 -10.15 5.70 12.40
CA ASN A 66 -11.12 4.73 11.92
C ASN A 66 -12.05 5.32 10.85
N ALA A 67 -11.79 6.57 10.43
CA ALA A 67 -12.48 7.17 9.29
C ALA A 67 -12.24 6.35 8.02
N THR A 68 -13.18 6.52 7.09
CA THR A 68 -13.05 5.96 5.74
C THR A 68 -11.72 6.38 5.13
N PRO A 69 -10.94 5.43 4.58
CA PRO A 69 -9.62 5.74 4.06
C PRO A 69 -9.76 6.76 2.93
N LYS A 70 -9.04 7.88 3.05
CA LYS A 70 -9.00 8.87 1.99
C LYS A 70 -8.34 8.24 0.75
N PRO A 71 -8.91 8.44 -0.45
CA PRO A 71 -8.39 7.81 -1.65
C PRO A 71 -7.06 8.42 -2.10
N LEU A 72 -6.81 9.70 -1.78
CA LEU A 72 -5.59 10.43 -2.13
C LEU A 72 -4.89 10.88 -0.85
N LEU A 73 -3.61 10.52 -0.74
CA LEU A 73 -2.72 10.94 0.34
C LEU A 73 -1.70 11.93 -0.23
N ILE A 74 -1.50 13.05 0.45
CA ILE A 74 -0.60 14.12 -0.01
C ILE A 74 0.55 14.23 1.00
N PHE A 75 1.72 13.73 0.61
CA PHE A 75 2.90 13.76 1.46
C PHE A 75 3.74 15.00 1.16
N ASN A 76 4.24 15.63 2.23
CA ASN A 76 5.31 16.60 2.07
C ASN A 76 6.62 15.83 1.84
N ILE A 77 7.27 16.06 0.69
CA ILE A 77 8.53 15.39 0.34
C ILE A 77 9.65 16.00 1.18
N SER A 78 9.96 15.35 2.29
CA SER A 78 11.15 15.67 3.07
C SER A 78 12.41 15.22 2.33
N PRO A 79 13.60 15.80 2.64
CA PRO A 79 14.86 15.37 2.04
C PRO A 79 15.14 13.88 2.24
N ILE A 80 14.77 13.35 3.41
CA ILE A 80 14.93 11.92 3.75
C ILE A 80 14.01 11.06 2.88
N LEU A 81 12.76 11.47 2.70
CA LEU A 81 11.80 10.77 1.86
C LEU A 81 12.24 10.78 0.39
N SER A 82 12.68 11.93 -0.11
CA SER A 82 13.21 12.08 -1.47
C SER A 82 14.41 11.15 -1.71
N GLN A 83 15.37 11.13 -0.78
CA GLN A 83 16.54 10.25 -0.89
C GLN A 83 16.16 8.76 -0.86
N SER A 84 15.21 8.38 0.01
CA SER A 84 14.70 7.00 0.08
C SER A 84 14.03 6.58 -1.24
N ILE A 85 13.22 7.46 -1.85
CA ILE A 85 12.59 7.22 -3.15
C ILE A 85 13.65 7.08 -4.25
N GLN A 86 14.61 7.99 -4.33
CA GLN A 86 15.68 7.94 -5.34
C GLN A 86 16.52 6.67 -5.22
N ASN A 87 16.87 6.27 -3.99
CA ASN A 87 17.60 5.03 -3.73
C ASN A 87 16.80 3.80 -4.15
N LEU A 88 15.49 3.79 -3.89
CA LEU A 88 14.61 2.70 -4.33
C LEU A 88 14.52 2.64 -5.85
N CYS A 89 14.36 3.77 -6.54
CA CYS A 89 14.37 3.82 -8.01
C CYS A 89 15.68 3.27 -8.60
N ALA A 90 16.83 3.71 -8.07
CA ALA A 90 18.14 3.23 -8.52
C ALA A 90 18.32 1.71 -8.32
N ILE A 91 17.70 1.14 -7.28
CA ILE A 91 17.68 -0.31 -7.05
C ILE A 91 16.76 -1.03 -8.04
N LEU A 92 15.58 -0.47 -8.32
CA LEU A 92 14.62 -1.07 -9.25
C LEU A 92 15.12 -1.07 -10.70
N GLU A 93 15.99 -0.14 -11.07
CA GLU A 93 16.65 -0.09 -12.38
C GLU A 93 17.72 -1.20 -12.54
N ARG A 94 18.16 -1.83 -11.45
CA ARG A 94 19.18 -2.87 -11.45
C ARG A 94 18.59 -4.27 -11.41
N SER A 95 18.79 -5.06 -12.46
CA SER A 95 18.33 -6.46 -12.54
C SER A 95 19.09 -7.42 -11.61
N ASP A 96 20.28 -7.04 -11.16
CA ASP A 96 21.20 -7.87 -10.37
C ASP A 96 21.07 -7.65 -8.85
N PHE A 97 20.11 -6.82 -8.41
CA PHE A 97 20.02 -6.42 -7.02
C PHE A 97 19.32 -7.48 -6.15
N PRO A 98 19.87 -7.83 -4.96
CA PRO A 98 19.25 -8.80 -4.08
C PRO A 98 17.83 -8.40 -3.65
N SER A 99 16.85 -9.30 -3.83
CA SER A 99 15.44 -9.06 -3.51
C SER A 99 15.20 -8.66 -2.05
N VAL A 100 15.98 -9.22 -1.12
CA VAL A 100 15.94 -8.89 0.31
C VAL A 100 16.25 -7.42 0.56
N LEU A 101 17.21 -6.84 -0.16
CA LEU A 101 17.55 -5.43 0.01
C LEU A 101 16.44 -4.53 -0.56
N THR A 102 15.82 -4.91 -1.67
CA THR A 102 14.65 -4.20 -2.20
C THR A 102 13.49 -4.22 -1.20
N GLN A 103 13.24 -5.36 -0.55
CA GLN A 103 12.24 -5.46 0.51
C GLN A 103 12.55 -4.51 1.68
N LEU A 104 13.79 -4.49 2.17
CA LEU A 104 14.20 -3.58 3.26
C LEU A 104 14.03 -2.11 2.88
N ARG A 105 14.30 -1.73 1.63
CA ARG A 105 14.08 -0.36 1.14
C ARG A 105 12.61 0.02 1.03
N ILE A 106 11.77 -0.93 0.65
CA ILE A 106 10.32 -0.73 0.68
C ILE A 106 9.87 -0.57 2.14
N GLU A 107 10.30 -1.42 3.07
CA GLU A 107 9.96 -1.29 4.50
C GLU A 107 10.40 0.06 5.07
N GLU A 108 11.61 0.52 4.76
CA GLU A 108 12.12 1.85 5.13
C GLU A 108 11.19 2.96 4.63
N LEU A 109 10.82 2.93 3.34
CA LEU A 109 9.92 3.90 2.74
C LEU A 109 8.55 3.89 3.43
N LEU A 110 7.97 2.71 3.69
CA LEU A 110 6.69 2.59 4.38
C LEU A 110 6.75 3.16 5.81
N LEU A 111 7.87 2.98 6.52
CA LEU A 111 8.07 3.61 7.83
C LEU A 111 8.15 5.13 7.71
N LEU A 112 8.92 5.67 6.76
CA LEU A 112 8.99 7.13 6.55
C LEU A 112 7.61 7.73 6.26
N LEU A 113 6.79 7.04 5.47
CA LEU A 113 5.40 7.45 5.20
C LEU A 113 4.52 7.35 6.46
N ALA A 114 4.67 6.29 7.26
CA ALA A 114 3.94 6.10 8.50
C ALA A 114 4.27 7.14 9.58
N PHE A 115 5.51 7.63 9.65
CA PHE A 115 5.92 8.68 10.60
C PHE A 115 5.81 10.11 10.02
N SER A 116 5.22 10.26 8.84
CA SER A 116 4.91 11.57 8.27
C SER A 116 3.66 12.20 8.90
N SER A 117 3.35 13.44 8.54
CA SER A 117 2.11 14.11 8.92
C SER A 117 0.84 13.39 8.45
N GLN A 118 0.93 12.59 7.38
CA GLN A 118 -0.18 11.77 6.86
C GLN A 118 -0.19 10.35 7.44
N GLY A 119 0.71 10.02 8.37
CA GLY A 119 0.94 8.69 8.90
C GLY A 119 -0.32 7.95 9.36
N THR A 120 -1.19 8.63 10.09
CA THR A 120 -2.48 8.09 10.54
C THR A 120 -3.38 7.65 9.37
N LEU A 121 -3.48 8.48 8.33
CA LEU A 121 -4.29 8.17 7.13
C LEU A 121 -3.65 7.07 6.29
N PHE A 122 -2.33 7.10 6.18
CA PHE A 122 -1.55 6.07 5.50
C PHE A 122 -1.71 4.69 6.15
N LEU A 123 -1.60 4.59 7.48
CA LEU A 123 -1.82 3.34 8.20
C LEU A 123 -3.28 2.88 8.16
N SER A 124 -4.25 3.80 8.12
CA SER A 124 -5.64 3.44 7.83
C SER A 124 -5.77 2.80 6.45
N ALA A 125 -5.18 3.40 5.41
CA ALA A 125 -5.19 2.84 4.06
C ALA A 125 -4.51 1.47 4.00
N LEU A 126 -3.32 1.30 4.60
CA LEU A 126 -2.62 0.01 4.64
C LEU A 126 -3.45 -1.08 5.32
N ARG A 127 -4.08 -0.80 6.46
CA ARG A 127 -4.99 -1.75 7.11
C ARG A 127 -6.14 -2.15 6.21
N HIS A 128 -6.72 -1.21 5.46
CA HIS A 128 -7.79 -1.51 4.49
C HIS A 128 -7.30 -2.29 3.27
N LEU A 129 -6.03 -2.15 2.86
CA LEU A 129 -5.43 -2.95 1.78
C LEU A 129 -5.12 -4.38 2.24
N GLY A 130 -4.74 -4.55 3.51
CA GLY A 130 -4.44 -5.85 4.12
C GLY A 130 -5.65 -6.60 4.65
N ASN A 131 -6.73 -5.91 5.04
CA ASN A 131 -7.95 -6.53 5.54
C ASN A 131 -8.81 -7.03 4.37
N ARG A 132 -8.51 -8.24 3.89
CA ARG A 132 -9.21 -8.92 2.79
C ARG A 132 -10.09 -10.02 3.36
N PRO A 133 -11.37 -9.74 3.71
CA PRO A 133 -12.28 -10.77 4.20
C PRO A 133 -12.47 -11.89 3.17
N GLU A 134 -12.38 -11.59 1.87
CA GLU A 134 -12.43 -12.55 0.78
C GLU A 134 -11.23 -13.51 0.78
N GLU A 135 -10.00 -13.03 1.00
CA GLU A 135 -8.82 -13.91 1.10
C GLU A 135 -8.80 -14.68 2.41
N ARG A 136 -9.27 -14.09 3.52
CA ARG A 136 -9.47 -14.82 4.78
C ARG A 136 -10.50 -15.92 4.61
N LEU A 137 -11.61 -15.65 3.92
CA LEU A 137 -12.64 -16.63 3.60
C LEU A 137 -12.09 -17.72 2.66
N GLN A 138 -11.39 -17.34 1.59
CA GLN A 138 -10.78 -18.27 0.66
C GLN A 138 -9.78 -19.18 1.36
N LYS A 139 -8.84 -18.62 2.12
CA LYS A 139 -7.86 -19.39 2.90
C LYS A 139 -8.53 -20.30 3.92
N PHE A 140 -9.54 -19.79 4.63
CA PHE A 140 -10.34 -20.60 5.56
C PHE A 140 -11.06 -21.76 4.84
N MET A 141 -11.64 -21.51 3.67
CA MET A 141 -12.29 -22.54 2.86
C MET A 141 -11.29 -23.57 2.31
N GLU A 142 -10.10 -23.14 1.90
CA GLU A 142 -9.02 -24.02 1.43
C GLU A 142 -8.50 -24.92 2.57
N GLU A 143 -8.28 -24.35 3.76
CA GLU A 143 -7.80 -25.09 4.95
C GLU A 143 -8.87 -26.04 5.53
N ASN A 144 -10.16 -25.74 5.34
CA ASN A 144 -11.28 -26.52 5.90
C ASN A 144 -12.13 -27.22 4.82
N TYR A 145 -11.59 -27.37 3.61
CA TYR A 145 -12.32 -27.86 2.42
C TYR A 145 -13.03 -29.22 2.64
N LEU A 146 -12.40 -30.13 3.38
CA LEU A 146 -12.94 -31.47 3.63
C LEU A 146 -14.04 -31.52 4.71
N GLN A 147 -14.27 -30.43 5.46
CA GLN A 147 -15.13 -30.47 6.64
C GLN A 147 -16.58 -29.99 6.40
N GLY A 148 -16.96 -29.61 5.17
CA GLY A 148 -18.37 -29.35 4.81
C GLY A 148 -19.04 -28.22 5.62
N TRP A 149 -18.34 -27.12 5.87
CA TRP A 149 -18.83 -26.03 6.72
C TRP A 149 -19.90 -25.17 6.04
N LYS A 150 -20.89 -24.69 6.82
CA LYS A 150 -21.88 -23.69 6.39
C LYS A 150 -21.39 -22.27 6.68
N LEU A 151 -21.67 -21.33 5.77
CA LEU A 151 -21.29 -19.89 5.83
C LEU A 151 -21.58 -19.21 7.18
N SER A 152 -22.60 -19.69 7.90
CA SER A 152 -23.01 -19.17 9.21
C SER A 152 -21.99 -19.36 10.33
N LYS A 153 -21.01 -20.27 10.16
CA LYS A 153 -19.93 -20.47 11.14
C LYS A 153 -18.73 -19.54 10.93
N PHE A 154 -18.47 -19.10 9.69
CA PHE A 154 -17.41 -18.14 9.38
C PHE A 154 -17.71 -16.73 9.92
N ALA A 155 -18.98 -16.32 9.92
CA ALA A 155 -19.38 -15.00 10.44
C ALA A 155 -19.17 -14.82 11.96
N ARG A 156 -18.74 -15.88 12.66
CA ARG A 156 -18.58 -15.94 14.12
C ARG A 156 -17.12 -15.94 14.57
N GLU A 157 -16.16 -16.05 13.64
CA GLU A 157 -14.69 -15.91 13.84
C GLU A 157 -14.16 -14.61 13.22
#